data_AF-A0A1J5K9J4-F1
#
_entry.id   AF-A0A1J5K9J4-F1
#
_cell.length_a   1.000
_cell.length_b   1.000
_cell.length_c   1.000
_cell.angle_alpha   90.00
_cell.angle_beta   90.00
_cell.angle_gamma   90.00
#
_symmetry.space_group_name_H-M   'P 1'
#
loop_
_entity.id
_entity.type
_entity.pdbx_description
1 polymer ?
#
loop_
_entity_poly.entity_id
_entity_poly.type
_entity_poly.pdbx_seq_one_letter_code
_entity_poly.pdbx_strand_id
1 'polypeptide(L)'
;MRIKLLLLSSLIYSSSTYAIEYTQKSNIKIVKNYKGESGVYLKGQSCASLKEEAENIRQWAASIGESTTEKVRCDCNAIAKTNCVLDVKDIAPKILKQFQFKRPDISGPNCWNTSLVAAKILPHARYTTPEEMNYWMNSPLCKERDSMDEVRPGDVIAIRDKANGEVHGFTYLSNKMAFSKNGFHRSSPYTLQDTKGVFDVYGVAPECQKITGTSDSCKMRGNIYKCESWDSFWEKNKKHMSKDSSVDKVIDQMACYTSSVLFNADKKSIKGMGVVTDTIDAIQELALSNLNEASTVSEAEKIYWERAQYRVAALKVQIEDIIFSPY
;
A
#
# COMPACT_ATOMS: atom_id res chain seq x y z
N MET A 1 -11.72 8.92 33.61
CA MET A 1 -11.39 9.90 32.53
C MET A 1 -12.13 9.42 31.28
N ARG A 2 -13.26 10.04 30.93
CA ARG A 2 -14.21 9.51 29.92
C ARG A 2 -13.65 9.73 28.51
N ILE A 3 -13.32 8.65 27.82
CA ILE A 3 -12.82 8.65 26.44
C ILE A 3 -13.99 8.94 25.50
N LYS A 4 -13.90 10.10 24.83
CA LYS A 4 -14.68 10.42 23.62
C LYS A 4 -14.09 9.59 22.47
N LEU A 5 -14.64 8.42 22.21
CA LEU A 5 -14.29 7.65 21.01
C LEU A 5 -15.53 6.93 20.49
N LEU A 6 -16.57 7.68 20.16
CA LEU A 6 -17.77 7.20 19.45
C LEU A 6 -18.50 8.45 18.98
N LEU A 7 -18.48 8.67 17.65
CA LEU A 7 -19.09 9.75 16.84
C LEU A 7 -18.03 10.50 16.01
N LEU A 8 -17.49 9.81 14.99
CA LEU A 8 -16.75 10.45 13.89
C LEU A 8 -16.88 9.63 12.59
N SER A 9 -18.01 8.94 12.40
CA SER A 9 -18.28 8.14 11.20
C SER A 9 -19.06 8.89 10.10
N SER A 10 -19.25 10.20 10.19
CA SER A 10 -20.14 10.93 9.27
C SER A 10 -19.56 12.19 8.60
N LEU A 11 -18.25 12.46 8.64
CA LEU A 11 -17.69 13.70 8.07
C LEU A 11 -16.29 13.59 7.43
N ILE A 12 -15.90 12.43 6.90
CA ILE A 12 -14.68 12.31 6.05
C ILE A 12 -15.09 11.97 4.61
N TYR A 13 -15.87 12.85 3.99
CA TYR A 13 -16.08 12.89 2.54
C TYR A 13 -15.49 14.18 1.93
N SER A 14 -14.53 14.82 2.62
CA SER A 14 -13.86 16.00 2.08
C SER A 14 -12.67 15.60 1.20
N SER A 15 -12.86 15.79 -0.10
CA SER A 15 -11.84 16.04 -1.13
C SER A 15 -10.83 14.93 -1.43
N SER A 16 -11.29 13.78 -1.95
CA SER A 16 -10.49 13.06 -2.96
C SER A 16 -10.78 13.68 -4.33
N THR A 17 -10.15 14.81 -4.62
CA THR A 17 -10.04 15.29 -6.00
C THR A 17 -9.44 14.17 -6.83
N TYR A 18 -10.13 13.79 -7.91
CA TYR A 18 -9.71 12.75 -8.84
C TYR A 18 -8.25 12.99 -9.24
N ALA A 19 -7.34 12.13 -8.77
CA ALA A 19 -6.00 12.04 -9.33
C ALA A 19 -6.14 11.46 -10.74
N ILE A 20 -6.18 12.37 -11.73
CA ILE A 20 -6.23 12.08 -13.17
C ILE A 20 -5.06 11.15 -13.52
N GLU A 21 -5.28 10.20 -14.45
CA GLU A 21 -4.22 9.35 -15.00
C GLU A 21 -2.99 10.20 -15.39
N TYR A 22 -1.88 9.95 -14.71
CA TYR A 22 -0.69 10.79 -14.83
C TYR A 22 -0.03 10.63 -16.20
N THR A 23 0.24 11.74 -16.86
CA THR A 23 1.24 11.77 -17.94
C THR A 23 2.61 11.47 -17.33
N GLN A 24 3.12 10.26 -17.55
CA GLN A 24 4.50 9.90 -17.24
C GLN A 24 5.45 10.90 -17.91
N LYS A 25 6.15 11.70 -17.11
CA LYS A 25 7.26 12.55 -17.58
C LYS A 25 8.55 11.75 -17.76
N SER A 26 8.63 10.54 -17.20
CA SER A 26 9.77 9.64 -17.41
C SER A 26 9.78 9.11 -18.85
N ASN A 27 10.99 8.88 -19.37
CA ASN A 27 11.18 8.23 -20.67
C ASN A 27 10.86 6.73 -20.67
N ILE A 28 10.32 6.21 -19.55
CA ILE A 28 10.01 4.80 -19.34
C ILE A 28 8.50 4.65 -19.25
N LYS A 29 7.92 4.02 -20.27
CA LYS A 29 6.49 3.71 -20.33
C LYS A 29 6.23 2.32 -19.79
N ILE A 30 5.14 2.15 -19.05
CA ILE A 30 4.68 0.82 -18.59
C ILE A 30 3.59 0.36 -19.55
N VAL A 31 3.75 -0.81 -20.16
CA VAL A 31 2.78 -1.33 -21.14
C VAL A 31 2.28 -2.71 -20.72
N LYS A 32 0.99 -2.96 -20.97
CA LYS A 32 0.29 -4.21 -20.60
C LYS A 32 0.51 -5.34 -21.60
N ASN A 33 0.67 -5.02 -22.87
CA ASN A 33 0.77 -6.01 -23.94
C ASN A 33 2.02 -5.78 -24.79
N TYR A 34 2.73 -6.85 -25.11
CA TYR A 34 3.84 -6.83 -26.05
C TYR A 34 3.83 -8.12 -26.88
N LYS A 35 3.88 -8.00 -28.21
CA LYS A 35 3.84 -9.14 -29.16
C LYS A 35 2.69 -10.14 -28.94
N GLY A 36 1.53 -9.65 -28.52
CA GLY A 36 0.34 -10.47 -28.30
C GLY A 36 0.27 -11.13 -26.91
N GLU A 37 1.28 -10.94 -26.06
CA GLU A 37 1.31 -11.45 -24.70
C GLU A 37 0.97 -10.35 -23.68
N SER A 38 0.14 -10.68 -22.69
CA SER A 38 -0.18 -9.80 -21.57
C SER A 38 0.80 -9.99 -20.41
N GLY A 39 1.26 -8.88 -19.85
CA GLY A 39 2.25 -8.87 -18.78
C GLY A 39 2.47 -7.47 -18.21
N VAL A 40 3.63 -7.28 -17.57
CA VAL A 40 4.11 -5.98 -17.13
C VAL A 40 5.42 -5.72 -17.83
N TYR A 41 5.41 -4.82 -18.80
CA TYR A 41 6.58 -4.51 -19.61
C TYR A 41 7.02 -3.06 -19.40
N LEU A 42 8.32 -2.85 -19.29
CA LEU A 42 8.93 -1.53 -19.33
C LEU A 42 9.35 -1.23 -20.76
N LYS A 43 8.98 -0.06 -21.30
CA LYS A 43 9.34 0.41 -22.64
C LYS A 43 10.15 1.70 -22.54
N GLY A 44 11.30 1.77 -23.21
CA GLY A 44 12.20 2.91 -23.13
C GLY A 44 13.18 2.98 -24.30
N GLN A 45 14.18 3.86 -24.19
CA GLN A 45 15.12 4.10 -25.29
C GLN A 45 16.23 3.05 -25.40
N SER A 46 16.65 2.43 -24.30
CA SER A 46 17.74 1.44 -24.31
C SER A 46 17.56 0.35 -23.26
N CYS A 47 18.05 -0.86 -23.53
CA CYS A 47 18.04 -1.93 -22.54
C CYS A 47 18.83 -1.59 -21.27
N ALA A 48 19.87 -0.75 -21.35
CA ALA A 48 20.63 -0.34 -20.18
C ALA A 48 19.74 0.41 -19.18
N SER A 49 18.98 1.42 -19.66
CA SER A 49 18.04 2.17 -18.83
C SER A 49 16.91 1.30 -18.25
N LEU A 50 16.43 0.33 -19.02
CA LEU A 50 15.37 -0.57 -18.55
C LEU A 50 15.88 -1.59 -17.53
N LYS A 51 17.12 -2.06 -17.68
CA LYS A 51 17.74 -3.00 -16.73
C LYS A 51 17.97 -2.38 -15.36
N GLU A 52 18.27 -1.08 -15.30
CA GLU A 52 18.36 -0.34 -14.03
C GLU A 52 17.03 -0.39 -13.27
N GLU A 53 15.92 -0.05 -13.92
CA GLU A 53 14.60 -0.10 -13.28
C GLU A 53 14.13 -1.52 -12.97
N ALA A 54 14.45 -2.48 -13.84
CA ALA A 54 14.18 -3.89 -13.57
C ALA A 54 14.92 -4.35 -12.30
N GLU A 55 16.16 -3.90 -12.09
CA GLU A 55 16.89 -4.23 -10.88
C GLU A 55 16.27 -3.57 -9.64
N ASN A 56 15.75 -2.35 -9.73
CA ASN A 56 14.99 -1.73 -8.64
C ASN A 56 13.73 -2.54 -8.28
N ILE A 57 13.01 -3.07 -9.28
CA ILE A 57 11.88 -3.99 -9.04
C ILE A 57 12.34 -5.27 -8.34
N ARG A 58 13.47 -5.86 -8.77
CA ARG A 58 14.04 -7.06 -8.14
C ARG A 58 14.44 -6.78 -6.68
N GLN A 59 15.07 -5.63 -6.41
CA GLN A 59 15.46 -5.22 -5.06
C GLN A 59 14.25 -5.02 -4.16
N TRP A 60 13.16 -4.43 -4.68
CA TRP A 60 11.90 -4.36 -3.93
C TRP A 60 11.35 -5.76 -3.63
N ALA A 61 11.29 -6.66 -4.62
CA ALA A 61 10.85 -8.04 -4.36
C ALA A 61 11.71 -8.71 -3.28
N ALA A 62 13.03 -8.55 -3.35
CA ALA A 62 13.96 -9.09 -2.36
C ALA A 62 13.77 -8.48 -0.96
N SER A 63 13.51 -7.17 -0.85
CA SER A 63 13.34 -6.51 0.45
C SER A 63 12.13 -7.00 1.23
N ILE A 64 11.13 -7.56 0.54
CA ILE A 64 9.94 -8.18 1.14
C ILE A 64 9.98 -9.72 1.11
N GLY A 65 11.15 -10.32 0.89
CA GLY A 65 11.36 -11.77 0.93
C GLY A 65 10.84 -12.54 -0.29
N GLU A 66 10.68 -11.88 -1.44
CA GLU A 66 10.29 -12.46 -2.73
C GLU A 66 11.45 -12.45 -3.75
N SER A 67 12.67 -12.70 -3.28
CA SER A 67 13.88 -12.73 -4.11
C SER A 67 13.76 -13.75 -5.24
N THR A 68 14.33 -13.41 -6.40
CA THR A 68 14.42 -14.31 -7.54
C THR A 68 15.75 -14.15 -8.29
N THR A 69 16.23 -15.24 -8.89
CA THR A 69 17.41 -15.30 -9.75
C THR A 69 17.07 -15.20 -11.23
N GLU A 70 15.78 -15.06 -11.56
CA GLU A 70 15.30 -15.03 -12.95
C GLU A 70 15.95 -13.90 -13.75
N LYS A 71 16.28 -14.21 -15.01
CA LYS A 71 16.91 -13.24 -15.92
C LYS A 71 15.83 -12.47 -16.67
N VAL A 72 16.00 -11.16 -16.76
CA VAL A 72 15.11 -10.32 -17.58
C VAL A 72 15.53 -10.37 -19.05
N ARG A 73 14.54 -10.54 -19.94
CA ARG A 73 14.72 -10.45 -21.38
C ARG A 73 14.39 -9.05 -21.85
N CYS A 74 15.30 -8.45 -22.62
CA CYS A 74 15.10 -7.15 -23.24
C CYS A 74 15.18 -7.27 -24.75
N ASP A 75 14.21 -6.68 -25.44
CA ASP A 75 14.06 -6.71 -26.90
C ASP A 75 14.07 -5.27 -27.42
N CYS A 76 14.88 -4.97 -28.45
CA CYS A 76 14.99 -3.64 -29.04
C CYS A 76 14.68 -3.71 -30.54
N ASN A 77 14.35 -2.56 -31.12
CA ASN A 77 14.36 -2.44 -32.57
C ASN A 77 15.75 -2.84 -33.12
N ALA A 78 15.80 -3.85 -33.98
CA ALA A 78 17.05 -4.46 -34.43
C ALA A 78 17.98 -3.48 -35.19
N ILE A 79 17.41 -2.47 -35.85
CA ILE A 79 18.14 -1.52 -36.70
C ILE A 79 18.63 -0.34 -35.85
N ALA A 80 17.72 0.32 -35.15
CA ALA A 80 18.05 1.53 -34.40
C ALA A 80 18.66 1.24 -33.01
N LYS A 81 18.55 0.00 -32.51
CA LYS A 81 18.87 -0.38 -31.11
C LYS A 81 18.17 0.50 -30.07
N THR A 82 17.06 1.14 -30.46
CA THR A 82 16.20 1.97 -29.61
C THR A 82 14.80 1.37 -29.50
N ASN A 83 13.90 2.03 -28.76
CA ASN A 83 12.53 1.57 -28.51
C ASN A 83 12.49 0.15 -27.91
N CYS A 84 13.30 -0.05 -26.88
CA CYS A 84 13.45 -1.32 -26.20
C CYS A 84 12.25 -1.61 -25.29
N VAL A 85 11.95 -2.88 -25.10
CA VAL A 85 10.92 -3.41 -24.21
C VAL A 85 11.54 -4.52 -23.36
N LEU A 86 11.25 -4.50 -22.06
CA LEU A 86 11.76 -5.46 -21.08
C LEU A 86 10.60 -6.01 -20.26
N ASP A 87 10.49 -7.34 -20.18
CA ASP A 87 9.49 -8.02 -19.35
C ASP A 87 10.00 -8.15 -17.90
N VAL A 88 9.20 -7.68 -16.94
CA VAL A 88 9.53 -7.73 -15.51
C VAL A 88 8.64 -8.70 -14.73
N LYS A 89 7.76 -9.45 -15.40
CA LYS A 89 6.79 -10.34 -14.73
C LYS A 89 7.47 -11.30 -13.76
N ASP A 90 8.56 -11.94 -14.15
CA ASP A 90 9.19 -12.99 -13.33
C ASP A 90 10.03 -12.44 -12.17
N ILE A 91 10.37 -11.14 -12.21
CA ILE A 91 11.14 -10.47 -11.14
C ILE A 91 10.30 -9.56 -10.26
N ALA A 92 9.07 -9.25 -10.67
CA ALA A 92 8.15 -8.41 -9.93
C ALA A 92 7.63 -9.12 -8.67
N PRO A 93 7.42 -8.38 -7.56
CA PRO A 93 6.73 -8.92 -6.40
C PRO A 93 5.27 -9.27 -6.73
N LYS A 94 4.68 -10.17 -5.94
CA LYS A 94 3.30 -10.67 -6.11
C LYS A 94 2.29 -9.54 -6.26
N ILE A 95 2.37 -8.50 -5.43
CA ILE A 95 1.45 -7.36 -5.50
C ILE A 95 1.51 -6.64 -6.86
N LEU A 96 2.71 -6.42 -7.41
CA LEU A 96 2.87 -5.76 -8.70
C LEU A 96 2.33 -6.65 -9.82
N LYS A 97 2.69 -7.94 -9.82
CA LYS A 97 2.17 -8.93 -10.79
C LYS A 97 0.64 -9.01 -10.75
N GLN A 98 0.07 -9.01 -9.55
CA GLN A 98 -1.36 -9.22 -9.35
C GLN A 98 -2.17 -7.98 -9.70
N PHE A 99 -1.69 -6.78 -9.36
CA PHE A 99 -2.51 -5.58 -9.39
C PHE A 99 -2.13 -4.57 -10.47
N GLN A 100 -0.94 -4.62 -11.08
CA GLN A 100 -0.59 -3.66 -12.14
C GLN A 100 -1.69 -3.58 -13.22
N PHE A 101 -2.17 -2.37 -13.51
CA PHE A 101 -3.30 -2.05 -14.39
C PHE A 101 -4.68 -2.53 -13.95
N LYS A 102 -4.81 -3.25 -12.82
CA LYS A 102 -6.11 -3.65 -12.29
C LYS A 102 -6.82 -2.46 -11.67
N ARG A 103 -8.14 -2.49 -11.81
CA ARG A 103 -9.10 -1.64 -11.14
C ARG A 103 -9.98 -2.56 -10.29
N PRO A 104 -10.30 -2.21 -9.04
CA PRO A 104 -11.31 -2.95 -8.32
C PRO A 104 -12.65 -2.72 -8.99
N ASP A 105 -13.52 -3.71 -8.91
CA ASP A 105 -14.90 -3.60 -9.34
C ASP A 105 -15.63 -2.61 -8.46
N ILE A 106 -15.38 -2.56 -7.15
CA ILE A 106 -15.99 -1.65 -6.17
C ILE A 106 -14.92 -0.71 -5.57
N SER A 107 -15.26 0.55 -5.27
CA SER A 107 -14.34 1.47 -4.58
C SER A 107 -13.95 0.94 -3.20
N GLY A 108 -12.72 1.20 -2.77
CA GLY A 108 -12.24 0.59 -1.53
C GLY A 108 -10.75 0.72 -1.27
N PRO A 109 -9.92 -0.16 -1.84
CA PRO A 109 -8.48 -0.03 -1.71
C PRO A 109 -8.00 1.34 -2.18
N ASN A 110 -7.07 1.91 -1.44
CA ASN A 110 -6.55 3.25 -1.66
C ASN A 110 -5.01 3.27 -1.60
N CYS A 111 -4.43 4.46 -1.76
CA CYS A 111 -2.99 4.64 -1.80
C CYS A 111 -2.25 4.11 -0.56
N TRP A 112 -2.79 4.37 0.64
CA TRP A 112 -2.22 3.89 1.89
C TRP A 112 -2.22 2.36 1.97
N ASN A 113 -3.37 1.73 1.66
CA ASN A 113 -3.44 0.28 1.63
C ASN A 113 -2.45 -0.31 0.63
N THR A 114 -2.34 0.26 -0.57
CA THR A 114 -1.40 -0.22 -1.58
C THR A 114 0.04 -0.19 -1.06
N SER A 115 0.47 0.90 -0.41
CA SER A 115 1.82 0.97 0.18
C SER A 115 2.03 -0.03 1.32
N LEU A 116 1.03 -0.24 2.18
CA LEU A 116 1.13 -1.18 3.31
C LEU A 116 1.14 -2.65 2.86
N VAL A 117 0.36 -3.00 1.83
CA VAL A 117 0.38 -4.33 1.22
C VAL A 117 1.69 -4.54 0.46
N ALA A 118 2.19 -3.51 -0.22
CA ALA A 118 3.48 -3.56 -0.91
C ALA A 118 4.67 -3.78 0.02
N ALA A 119 4.58 -3.31 1.27
CA ALA A 119 5.55 -3.55 2.33
C ALA A 119 5.28 -4.85 3.13
N LYS A 120 4.22 -5.62 2.80
CA LYS A 120 3.75 -6.79 3.56
C LYS A 120 3.45 -6.51 5.04
N ILE A 121 3.03 -5.29 5.36
CA ILE A 121 2.43 -4.98 6.67
C ILE A 121 1.00 -5.53 6.69
N LEU A 122 0.26 -5.31 5.60
CA LEU A 122 -1.10 -5.81 5.41
C LEU A 122 -1.12 -6.93 4.35
N PRO A 123 -1.91 -8.00 4.55
CA PRO A 123 -1.90 -9.14 3.63
C PRO A 123 -2.76 -8.96 2.38
N HIS A 124 -3.80 -8.12 2.45
CA HIS A 124 -4.86 -8.06 1.44
C HIS A 124 -5.22 -6.63 1.06
N ALA A 125 -5.64 -6.46 -0.20
CA ALA A 125 -6.14 -5.19 -0.69
C ALA A 125 -7.53 -4.90 -0.12
N ARG A 126 -7.66 -3.79 0.60
CA ARG A 126 -8.91 -3.29 1.21
C ARG A 126 -8.79 -1.78 1.46
N TYR A 127 -9.86 -1.11 1.86
CA TYR A 127 -9.75 0.23 2.41
C TYR A 127 -8.79 0.26 3.61
N THR A 128 -8.02 1.34 3.73
CA THR A 128 -7.16 1.69 4.87
C THR A 128 -7.48 3.13 5.25
N THR A 129 -7.62 3.42 6.55
CA THR A 129 -7.88 4.78 7.02
C THR A 129 -6.58 5.58 7.15
N PRO A 130 -6.62 6.93 7.16
CA PRO A 130 -5.43 7.72 7.45
C PRO A 130 -4.85 7.42 8.85
N GLU A 131 -5.69 7.12 9.85
CA GLU A 131 -5.25 6.76 11.20
C GLU A 131 -4.49 5.44 11.21
N GLU A 132 -4.94 4.44 10.45
CA GLU A 132 -4.22 3.17 10.31
C GLU A 132 -2.87 3.38 9.61
N MET A 133 -2.81 4.18 8.54
CA MET A 133 -1.54 4.51 7.90
C MET A 133 -0.58 5.18 8.89
N ASN A 134 -1.08 6.20 9.60
CA ASN A 134 -0.29 6.94 10.59
C ASN A 134 0.23 6.02 11.71
N TYR A 135 -0.62 5.12 12.20
CA TYR A 135 -0.23 4.11 13.17
C TYR A 135 0.98 3.29 12.70
N TRP A 136 0.91 2.74 11.48
CA TRP A 136 2.00 1.91 10.97
C TRP A 136 3.30 2.69 10.80
N MET A 137 3.24 3.91 10.27
CA MET A 137 4.43 4.75 10.08
C MET A 137 5.10 5.17 11.41
N ASN A 138 4.36 5.14 12.53
CA ASN A 138 4.88 5.42 13.87
C ASN A 138 5.12 4.15 14.72
N SER A 139 4.82 2.97 14.17
CA SER A 139 5.02 1.70 14.86
C SER A 139 6.48 1.23 14.78
N PRO A 140 6.93 0.32 15.65
CA PRO A 140 8.26 -0.29 15.55
C PRO A 140 8.53 -1.05 14.24
N LEU A 141 7.51 -1.35 13.43
CA LEU A 141 7.68 -2.01 12.13
C LEU A 141 8.28 -1.08 11.08
N CYS A 142 8.12 0.25 11.23
CA CYS A 142 8.56 1.22 10.25
C CYS A 142 9.58 2.16 10.88
N LYS A 143 10.81 2.11 10.35
CA LYS A 143 11.86 3.05 10.70
C LYS A 143 11.92 4.15 9.67
N GLU A 144 11.74 5.38 10.13
CA GLU A 144 11.88 6.58 9.30
C GLU A 144 13.34 6.79 8.83
N ARG A 145 13.53 7.34 7.63
CA ARG A 145 14.83 7.68 7.04
C ARG A 145 15.01 9.18 6.94
N ASP A 146 16.26 9.63 7.04
CA ASP A 146 16.57 11.05 7.12
C ASP A 146 16.45 11.79 5.78
N SER A 147 16.77 11.13 4.66
CA SER A 147 16.78 11.76 3.34
C SER A 147 16.50 10.81 2.16
N MET A 148 16.24 11.40 0.99
CA MET A 148 16.10 10.69 -0.29
C MET A 148 17.39 10.03 -0.78
N ASP A 149 18.56 10.30 -0.21
CA ASP A 149 19.79 9.60 -0.58
C ASP A 149 19.85 8.19 0.06
N GLU A 150 19.10 8.01 1.16
CA GLU A 150 19.00 6.74 1.88
C GLU A 150 17.85 5.86 1.42
N VAL A 151 16.94 6.40 0.61
CA VAL A 151 15.78 5.66 0.10
C VAL A 151 16.23 4.45 -0.71
N ARG A 152 15.50 3.35 -0.58
CA ARG A 152 15.76 2.09 -1.28
C ARG A 152 14.46 1.57 -1.91
N PRO A 153 14.57 0.77 -2.99
CA PRO A 153 13.39 0.13 -3.57
C PRO A 153 12.61 -0.69 -2.53
N GLY A 154 11.31 -0.44 -2.45
CA GLY A 154 10.40 -1.05 -1.48
C GLY A 154 10.12 -0.20 -0.24
N ASP A 155 10.86 0.88 0.00
CA ASP A 155 10.53 1.82 1.06
C ASP A 155 9.16 2.48 0.80
N VAL A 156 8.44 2.78 1.88
CA VAL A 156 7.15 3.48 1.83
C VAL A 156 7.39 4.98 1.95
N ILE A 157 6.75 5.77 1.08
CA ILE A 157 6.72 7.22 1.20
C ILE A 157 5.31 7.66 1.57
N ALA A 158 5.18 8.32 2.72
CA ALA A 158 3.95 8.92 3.19
C ALA A 158 3.99 10.44 2.93
N ILE A 159 3.05 10.93 2.14
CA ILE A 159 2.88 12.36 1.93
C ILE A 159 1.94 12.90 3.00
N ARG A 160 2.42 13.88 3.75
CA ARG A 160 1.71 14.50 4.88
C ARG A 160 1.57 16.00 4.71
N ASP A 161 0.49 16.55 5.24
CA ASP A 161 0.33 18.00 5.35
C ASP A 161 1.12 18.57 6.56
N LYS A 162 1.07 19.89 6.73
CA LYS A 162 1.75 20.59 7.84
C LYS A 162 1.21 20.19 9.23
N ALA A 163 -0.01 19.70 9.33
CA ALA A 163 -0.59 19.18 10.58
C ALA A 163 -0.25 17.70 10.81
N ASN A 164 0.63 17.12 9.98
CA ASN A 164 0.97 15.69 9.95
C ASN A 164 -0.24 14.78 9.61
N GLY A 165 -1.28 15.32 8.96
CA GLY A 165 -2.35 14.52 8.40
C GLY A 165 -1.86 13.70 7.21
N GLU A 166 -2.24 12.42 7.13
CA GLU A 166 -1.90 11.56 6.00
C GLU A 166 -2.69 11.99 4.76
N VAL A 167 -1.99 12.23 3.64
CA VAL A 167 -2.59 12.69 2.37
C VAL A 167 -2.43 11.67 1.26
N HIS A 168 -1.27 11.02 1.16
CA HIS A 168 -1.02 9.97 0.16
C HIS A 168 0.04 8.98 0.64
N GLY A 169 0.02 7.76 0.09
CA GLY A 169 1.05 6.74 0.32
C GLY A 169 1.46 6.05 -0.97
N PHE A 170 2.75 5.80 -1.16
CA PHE A 170 3.25 5.02 -2.29
C PHE A 170 4.51 4.26 -1.94
N THR A 171 4.82 3.24 -2.75
CA THR A 171 6.07 2.48 -2.64
C THR A 171 7.10 3.04 -3.61
N TYR A 172 8.26 3.41 -3.08
CA TYR A 172 9.38 3.90 -3.87
C TYR A 172 10.10 2.74 -4.57
N LEU A 173 10.43 2.89 -5.85
CA LEU A 173 11.33 1.98 -6.56
C LEU A 173 12.59 2.74 -7.01
N SER A 174 12.43 3.91 -7.59
CA SER A 174 13.53 4.77 -8.02
C SER A 174 13.07 6.23 -8.15
N ASN A 175 13.96 7.13 -8.55
CA ASN A 175 13.58 8.50 -8.91
C ASN A 175 12.68 8.58 -10.16
N LYS A 176 12.58 7.50 -10.95
CA LYS A 176 11.77 7.40 -12.17
C LYS A 176 10.52 6.52 -12.00
N MET A 177 10.43 5.78 -10.89
CA MET A 177 9.39 4.78 -10.71
C MET A 177 8.91 4.64 -9.26
N ALA A 178 7.59 4.70 -9.09
CA ALA A 178 6.87 4.46 -7.85
C ALA A 178 5.69 3.54 -8.13
N PHE A 179 5.21 2.80 -7.13
CA PHE A 179 4.01 1.98 -7.22
C PHE A 179 2.94 2.48 -6.25
N SER A 180 1.75 2.79 -6.75
CA SER A 180 0.60 3.07 -5.89
C SER A 180 -0.73 2.86 -6.62
N LYS A 181 -1.83 3.02 -5.88
CA LYS A 181 -3.17 3.20 -6.42
C LYS A 181 -3.63 4.61 -6.05
N ASN A 182 -3.82 5.49 -7.02
CA ASN A 182 -4.10 6.90 -6.74
C ASN A 182 -5.57 7.11 -6.36
N GLY A 183 -5.84 7.03 -5.07
CA GLY A 183 -7.15 7.28 -4.49
C GLY A 183 -8.03 6.03 -4.34
N PHE A 184 -9.17 6.27 -3.72
CA PHE A 184 -10.14 5.27 -3.26
C PHE A 184 -11.04 4.71 -4.38
N HIS A 185 -11.28 5.49 -5.42
CA HIS A 185 -12.31 5.20 -6.42
C HIS A 185 -12.01 3.96 -7.31
N ARG A 186 -13.04 3.24 -7.77
CA ARG A 186 -12.90 2.07 -8.68
C ARG A 186 -12.06 2.36 -9.91
N SER A 187 -12.20 3.57 -10.45
CA SER A 187 -11.66 3.92 -11.77
C SER A 187 -10.16 4.12 -11.72
N SER A 188 -9.59 4.35 -10.53
CA SER A 188 -8.16 4.53 -10.32
C SER A 188 -7.45 3.18 -10.31
N PRO A 189 -6.64 2.86 -11.34
CA PRO A 189 -5.91 1.60 -11.37
C PRO A 189 -4.74 1.62 -10.38
N TYR A 190 -4.25 0.44 -10.03
CA TYR A 190 -2.90 0.30 -9.48
C TYR A 190 -1.90 0.45 -10.61
N THR A 191 -0.85 1.24 -10.39
CA THR A 191 0.13 1.46 -11.44
C THR A 191 1.53 1.77 -10.91
N LEU A 192 2.52 1.28 -11.64
CA LEU A 192 3.83 1.90 -11.74
C LEU A 192 3.68 3.27 -12.41
N GLN A 193 4.29 4.29 -11.82
CA GLN A 193 4.18 5.68 -12.23
C GLN A 193 5.47 6.45 -11.99
N ASP A 194 5.59 7.64 -12.57
CA ASP A 194 6.74 8.50 -12.38
C ASP A 194 6.77 9.08 -10.96
N THR A 195 7.84 8.80 -10.19
CA THR A 195 7.98 9.24 -8.80
C THR A 195 7.91 10.76 -8.68
N LYS A 196 8.57 11.49 -9.58
CA LYS A 196 8.50 12.95 -9.61
C LYS A 196 7.06 13.42 -9.84
N GLY A 197 6.34 12.79 -10.77
CA GLY A 197 4.93 13.05 -11.03
C GLY A 197 4.06 12.90 -9.79
N VAL A 198 4.30 11.88 -8.95
CA VAL A 198 3.58 11.72 -7.68
C VAL A 198 3.80 12.93 -6.78
N PHE A 199 5.05 13.32 -6.54
CA PHE A 199 5.35 14.48 -5.69
C PHE A 199 4.79 15.80 -6.26
N ASP A 200 4.89 16.02 -7.58
CA ASP A 200 4.37 17.21 -8.26
C ASP A 200 2.85 17.37 -8.02
N VAL A 201 2.09 16.28 -8.09
CA VAL A 201 0.62 16.28 -7.93
C VAL A 201 0.21 16.69 -6.52
N TYR A 202 0.97 16.27 -5.53
CA TYR A 202 0.72 16.60 -4.12
C TYR A 202 1.48 17.84 -3.65
N GLY A 203 2.13 18.58 -4.56
CA GLY A 203 2.81 19.83 -4.24
C GLY A 203 4.01 19.66 -3.28
N VAL A 204 4.67 18.50 -3.30
CA VAL A 204 5.85 18.24 -2.45
C VAL A 204 7.11 18.70 -3.17
N ALA A 205 7.63 19.86 -2.77
CA ALA A 205 8.89 20.38 -3.30
C ALA A 205 10.08 19.45 -2.96
N PRO A 206 11.13 19.38 -3.80
CA PRO A 206 12.27 18.48 -3.57
C PRO A 206 12.92 18.61 -2.18
N GLU A 207 13.05 19.83 -1.67
CA GLU A 207 13.57 20.12 -0.33
C GLU A 207 12.68 19.64 0.82
N CYS A 208 11.41 19.33 0.53
CA CYS A 208 10.41 18.80 1.47
C CYS A 208 10.23 17.27 1.36
N GLN A 209 11.00 16.60 0.51
CA GLN A 209 11.00 15.13 0.36
C GLN A 209 11.96 14.51 1.38
N LYS A 210 11.86 14.91 2.64
CA LYS A 210 12.69 14.41 3.74
C LYS A 210 12.02 14.77 5.06
N ILE A 211 12.57 14.27 6.15
CA ILE A 211 12.14 14.65 7.50
C ILE A 211 13.14 15.60 8.14
N THR A 212 14.41 15.21 8.18
CA THR A 212 15.44 15.96 8.91
C THR A 212 15.79 17.26 8.19
N GLY A 213 15.70 18.37 8.93
CA GLY A 213 15.94 19.72 8.40
C GLY A 213 14.87 20.20 7.41
N THR A 214 13.65 19.66 7.49
CA THR A 214 12.53 20.15 6.69
C THR A 214 12.13 21.55 7.17
N SER A 215 12.15 22.51 6.25
CA SER A 215 11.78 23.89 6.55
C SER A 215 10.32 24.00 6.99
N ASP A 216 10.01 24.94 7.89
CA ASP A 216 8.64 25.31 8.28
C ASP A 216 7.80 25.85 7.12
N SER A 217 8.45 26.17 5.99
CA SER A 217 7.82 26.56 4.73
C SER A 217 7.20 25.39 3.97
N CYS A 218 7.57 24.14 4.27
CA CYS A 218 7.00 22.96 3.64
C CYS A 218 5.55 22.75 4.06
N LYS A 219 4.61 23.05 3.16
CA LYS A 219 3.16 22.79 3.36
C LYS A 219 2.81 21.30 3.27
N MET A 220 3.58 20.59 2.44
CA MET A 220 3.47 19.16 2.17
C MET A 220 4.85 18.53 2.32
N ARG A 221 4.92 17.34 2.91
CA ARG A 221 6.17 16.63 3.21
C ARG A 221 6.09 15.21 2.71
N GLY A 222 7.19 14.69 2.16
CA GLY A 222 7.33 13.30 1.76
C GLY A 222 8.21 12.55 2.75
N ASN A 223 7.60 11.94 3.77
CA ASN A 223 8.31 11.18 4.79
C ASN A 223 8.63 9.77 4.27
N ILE A 224 9.83 9.26 4.56
CA ILE A 224 10.35 8.01 3.99
C ILE A 224 10.50 6.97 5.10
N TYR A 225 9.98 5.77 4.87
CA TYR A 225 9.97 4.70 5.86
C TYR A 225 10.50 3.39 5.28
N LYS A 226 11.51 2.83 5.96
CA LYS A 226 11.88 1.43 5.81
C LYS A 226 11.01 0.60 6.75
N CYS A 227 10.08 -0.16 6.18
CA CYS A 227 9.25 -1.05 6.96
C CYS A 227 9.69 -2.51 6.86
N GLU A 228 9.55 -3.27 7.94
CA GLU A 228 9.60 -4.73 7.88
C GLU A 228 8.20 -5.33 7.68
N SER A 229 8.14 -6.56 7.17
CA SER A 229 6.86 -7.27 7.03
C SER A 229 6.29 -7.65 8.39
N TRP A 230 4.95 -7.80 8.44
CA TRP A 230 4.27 -8.27 9.65
C TRP A 230 4.78 -9.63 10.10
N ASP A 231 4.94 -10.58 9.17
CA ASP A 231 5.43 -11.93 9.49
C ASP A 231 6.85 -11.89 10.09
N SER A 232 7.73 -11.04 9.56
CA SER A 232 9.09 -10.85 10.10
C SER A 232 9.05 -10.29 11.51
N PHE A 233 8.24 -9.25 11.73
CA PHE A 233 8.06 -8.65 13.05
C PHE A 233 7.47 -9.66 14.05
N TRP A 234 6.44 -10.37 13.63
CA TRP A 234 5.72 -11.36 14.44
C TRP A 234 6.64 -12.49 14.88
N GLU A 235 7.41 -13.08 13.96
CA GLU A 235 8.30 -14.19 14.27
C GLU A 235 9.41 -13.81 15.28
N LYS A 236 9.90 -12.56 15.23
CA LYS A 236 10.88 -12.05 16.20
C LYS A 236 10.28 -11.87 17.60
N ASN A 237 8.99 -11.54 17.67
CA ASN A 237 8.32 -11.13 18.90
C ASN A 237 7.40 -12.19 19.51
N LYS A 238 7.09 -13.29 18.81
CA LYS A 238 6.14 -14.33 19.21
C LYS A 238 6.33 -14.90 20.64
N LYS A 239 7.57 -14.86 21.17
CA LYS A 239 7.89 -15.33 22.53
C LYS A 239 7.38 -14.42 23.64
N HIS A 240 7.01 -13.18 23.31
CA HIS A 240 6.55 -12.16 24.24
C HIS A 240 5.03 -12.02 24.28
N MET A 241 4.30 -12.99 23.74
CA MET A 241 2.88 -12.85 23.42
C MET A 241 2.07 -14.02 23.97
N SER A 242 0.84 -13.73 24.39
CA SER A 242 -0.17 -14.75 24.71
C SER A 242 -0.49 -15.55 23.44
N LYS A 243 -0.70 -16.87 23.59
CA LYS A 243 -0.66 -17.87 22.50
C LYS A 243 -1.77 -17.76 21.43
N ASP A 244 -2.63 -16.75 21.46
CA ASP A 244 -3.83 -16.71 20.62
C ASP A 244 -3.69 -15.87 19.34
N SER A 245 -3.07 -16.48 18.33
CA SER A 245 -3.04 -15.95 16.94
C SER A 245 -4.35 -16.20 16.16
N SER A 246 -5.41 -16.70 16.80
CA SER A 246 -6.66 -17.02 16.08
C SER A 246 -7.35 -15.76 15.54
N VAL A 247 -7.27 -14.64 16.25
CA VAL A 247 -7.89 -13.37 15.85
C VAL A 247 -7.33 -12.88 14.52
N ASP A 248 -6.01 -12.80 14.38
CA ASP A 248 -5.38 -12.30 13.15
C ASP A 248 -5.74 -13.19 11.94
N LYS A 249 -5.85 -14.52 12.14
CA LYS A 249 -6.30 -15.45 11.09
C LYS A 249 -7.75 -15.21 10.66
N VAL A 250 -8.65 -14.93 11.60
CA VAL A 250 -10.04 -14.60 11.27
C VAL A 250 -10.11 -13.27 10.52
N ILE A 251 -9.38 -12.25 10.97
CA ILE A 251 -9.31 -10.95 10.27
C ILE A 251 -8.69 -11.11 8.87
N ASP A 252 -7.66 -11.96 8.70
CA ASP A 252 -7.08 -12.29 7.40
C ASP A 252 -8.10 -12.93 6.46
N GLN A 253 -8.86 -13.91 6.93
CA GLN A 253 -9.90 -14.57 6.14
C GLN A 253 -10.99 -13.59 5.69
N MET A 254 -11.44 -12.71 6.60
CA MET A 254 -12.42 -11.67 6.28
C MET A 254 -11.87 -10.66 5.29
N ALA A 255 -10.62 -10.22 5.47
CA ALA A 255 -9.96 -9.29 4.54
C ALA A 255 -9.72 -9.93 3.17
N CYS A 256 -9.37 -11.21 3.11
CA CYS A 256 -9.22 -11.96 1.87
C CYS A 256 -10.57 -12.04 1.13
N TYR A 257 -11.65 -12.40 1.83
CA TYR A 257 -12.98 -12.45 1.25
C TYR A 257 -13.44 -11.07 0.75
N THR A 258 -13.28 -10.04 1.58
CA THR A 258 -13.57 -8.64 1.22
C THR A 258 -12.80 -8.23 -0.04
N SER A 259 -11.50 -8.55 -0.10
CA SER A 259 -10.67 -8.29 -1.27
C SER A 259 -11.17 -9.02 -2.51
N SER A 260 -11.59 -10.28 -2.37
CA SER A 260 -12.19 -11.03 -3.48
C SER A 260 -13.44 -10.34 -4.04
N VAL A 261 -14.35 -9.88 -3.17
CA VAL A 261 -15.57 -9.17 -3.57
C VAL A 261 -15.25 -7.84 -4.25
N LEU A 262 -14.26 -7.11 -3.76
CA LEU A 262 -13.81 -5.84 -4.33
C LEU A 262 -13.33 -5.96 -5.78
N PHE A 263 -12.77 -7.09 -6.20
CA PHE A 263 -12.21 -7.29 -7.54
C PHE A 263 -13.00 -8.25 -8.44
N ASN A 264 -14.00 -8.93 -7.89
CA ASN A 264 -14.89 -9.84 -8.62
C ASN A 264 -16.29 -9.73 -8.00
N ALA A 265 -16.89 -8.55 -8.13
CA ALA A 265 -18.17 -8.27 -7.48
C ALA A 265 -19.29 -9.08 -8.14
N ASP A 266 -20.07 -9.81 -7.33
CA ASP A 266 -21.28 -10.47 -7.77
C ASP A 266 -22.37 -10.38 -6.69
N LYS A 267 -23.64 -10.51 -7.09
CA LYS A 267 -24.77 -10.34 -6.16
C LYS A 267 -24.74 -11.32 -4.98
N LYS A 268 -24.24 -12.54 -5.18
CA LYS A 268 -24.18 -13.57 -4.14
C LYS A 268 -23.06 -13.26 -3.15
N SER A 269 -21.92 -12.81 -3.65
CA SER A 269 -20.76 -12.46 -2.85
C SER A 269 -21.02 -11.19 -2.01
N ILE A 270 -21.71 -10.19 -2.55
CA ILE A 270 -22.18 -9.01 -1.79
C ILE A 270 -23.16 -9.42 -0.67
N LYS A 271 -24.15 -10.29 -0.96
CA LYS A 271 -25.09 -10.77 0.07
C LYS A 271 -24.38 -11.52 1.21
N GLY A 272 -23.28 -12.21 0.90
CA GLY A 272 -22.46 -12.91 1.91
C GLY A 272 -21.75 -11.97 2.88
N MET A 273 -21.52 -10.71 2.52
CA MET A 273 -20.83 -9.73 3.36
C MET A 273 -21.60 -9.38 4.65
N GLY A 274 -22.93 -9.48 4.65
CA GLY A 274 -23.73 -9.24 5.85
C GLY A 274 -23.43 -10.22 7.00
N VAL A 275 -22.97 -11.44 6.68
CA VAL A 275 -22.56 -12.44 7.68
C VAL A 275 -21.20 -12.09 8.31
N VAL A 276 -20.39 -11.29 7.62
CA VAL A 276 -19.06 -10.87 8.08
C VAL A 276 -19.17 -9.78 9.16
N THR A 277 -20.22 -8.95 9.11
CA THR A 277 -20.41 -7.81 10.02
C THR A 277 -20.48 -8.23 11.49
N ASP A 278 -21.27 -9.25 11.83
CA ASP A 278 -21.41 -9.72 13.22
C ASP A 278 -20.07 -10.24 13.78
N THR A 279 -19.26 -10.88 12.93
CA THR A 279 -17.93 -11.37 13.31
C THR A 279 -16.95 -10.22 13.54
N ILE A 280 -17.03 -9.17 12.72
CA ILE A 280 -16.22 -7.95 12.88
C ILE A 280 -16.52 -7.25 14.20
N ASP A 281 -17.79 -7.11 14.56
CA ASP A 281 -18.19 -6.44 15.80
C ASP A 281 -17.69 -7.22 17.03
N ALA A 282 -17.85 -8.56 17.04
CA ALA A 282 -17.32 -9.41 18.11
C ALA A 282 -15.79 -9.30 18.25
N ILE A 283 -15.04 -9.25 17.13
CA ILE A 283 -13.59 -9.08 17.17
C ILE A 283 -13.21 -7.67 17.64
N GLN A 284 -13.98 -6.64 17.25
CA GLN A 284 -13.74 -5.27 17.69
C GLN A 284 -13.85 -5.17 19.22
N GLU A 285 -14.91 -5.73 19.80
CA GLU A 285 -15.11 -5.76 21.25
C GLU A 285 -13.99 -6.53 21.97
N LEU A 286 -13.61 -7.71 21.44
CA LEU A 286 -12.52 -8.51 21.99
C LEU A 286 -11.20 -7.75 22.01
N ALA A 287 -10.82 -7.13 20.88
CA ALA A 287 -9.57 -6.40 20.78
C ALA A 287 -9.59 -5.11 21.64
N LEU A 288 -10.74 -4.45 21.82
CA LEU A 288 -10.88 -3.33 22.75
C LEU A 288 -10.70 -3.77 24.21
N SER A 289 -11.31 -4.90 24.59
CA SER A 289 -11.16 -5.47 25.95
C SER A 289 -9.69 -5.75 26.24
N ASN A 290 -9.00 -6.44 25.34
CA ASN A 290 -7.59 -6.77 25.51
C ASN A 290 -6.69 -5.53 25.54
N LEU A 291 -6.98 -4.47 24.76
CA LEU A 291 -6.24 -3.21 24.85
C LEU A 291 -6.42 -2.48 26.18
N ASN A 292 -7.61 -2.55 26.77
CA ASN A 292 -7.85 -1.94 28.08
C ASN A 292 -7.10 -2.69 29.20
N GLU A 293 -6.95 -4.01 29.06
CA GLU A 293 -6.17 -4.86 29.96
C GLU A 293 -4.64 -4.76 29.70
N ALA A 294 -4.25 -4.31 28.51
CA ALA A 294 -2.87 -4.18 28.03
C ALA A 294 -2.00 -3.15 28.78
N SER A 295 -2.51 -2.47 29.80
CA SER A 295 -1.66 -1.71 30.73
C SER A 295 -0.65 -2.58 31.51
N THR A 296 -0.73 -3.90 31.37
CA THR A 296 0.12 -4.90 32.03
C THR A 296 0.86 -5.87 31.08
N VAL A 297 0.74 -5.71 29.75
CA VAL A 297 1.31 -6.63 28.74
C VAL A 297 2.58 -6.09 28.06
N SER A 298 3.19 -6.91 27.21
CA SER A 298 4.37 -6.50 26.42
C SER A 298 3.99 -5.54 25.28
N GLU A 299 4.94 -4.70 24.85
CA GLU A 299 4.74 -3.79 23.70
C GLU A 299 4.32 -4.54 22.42
N ALA A 300 4.84 -5.76 22.22
CA ALA A 300 4.46 -6.59 21.08
C ALA A 300 2.97 -7.01 21.13
N GLU A 301 2.45 -7.32 22.32
CA GLU A 301 1.05 -7.67 22.52
C GLU A 301 0.13 -6.46 22.33
N LYS A 302 0.55 -5.29 22.79
CA LYS A 302 -0.15 -4.03 22.49
C LYS A 302 -0.24 -3.79 20.98
N ILE A 303 0.86 -3.93 20.24
CA ILE A 303 0.91 -3.76 18.78
C ILE A 303 -0.02 -4.74 18.06
N TYR A 304 -0.10 -5.98 18.54
CA TYR A 304 -1.01 -6.98 17.97
C TYR A 304 -2.48 -6.60 18.12
N TRP A 305 -2.88 -6.13 19.30
CA TRP A 305 -4.27 -5.74 19.52
C TRP A 305 -4.62 -4.41 18.85
N GLU A 306 -3.69 -3.45 18.77
CA GLU A 306 -3.85 -2.23 17.98
C GLU A 306 -3.99 -2.54 16.49
N ARG A 307 -3.15 -3.43 15.95
CA ARG A 307 -3.31 -3.98 14.59
C ARG A 307 -4.71 -4.51 14.37
N ALA A 308 -5.22 -5.36 15.28
CA ALA A 308 -6.55 -5.92 15.16
C ALA A 308 -7.62 -4.81 15.10
N GLN A 309 -7.55 -3.81 15.98
CA GLN A 309 -8.47 -2.66 15.98
C GLN A 309 -8.48 -1.91 14.64
N TYR A 310 -7.32 -1.49 14.15
CA TYR A 310 -7.26 -0.71 12.90
C TYR A 310 -7.76 -1.51 11.70
N ARG A 311 -7.40 -2.80 11.62
CA ARG A 311 -7.83 -3.67 10.54
C ARG A 311 -9.35 -3.87 10.55
N VAL A 312 -9.94 -4.10 11.72
CA VAL A 312 -11.38 -4.32 11.89
C VAL A 312 -12.17 -3.05 11.61
N ALA A 313 -11.72 -1.89 12.11
CA ALA A 313 -12.34 -0.60 11.81
C ALA A 313 -12.34 -0.30 10.31
N ALA A 314 -11.21 -0.52 9.62
CA ALA A 314 -11.11 -0.29 8.18
C ALA A 314 -11.96 -1.30 7.37
N LEU A 315 -12.02 -2.57 7.80
CA LEU A 315 -12.90 -3.56 7.19
C LEU A 315 -14.36 -3.19 7.35
N LYS A 316 -14.81 -2.78 8.54
CA LYS A 316 -16.20 -2.39 8.78
C LYS A 316 -16.67 -1.32 7.80
N VAL A 317 -15.89 -0.25 7.62
CA VAL A 317 -16.17 0.81 6.64
C VAL A 317 -16.22 0.23 5.22
N GLN A 318 -15.25 -0.60 4.84
CA GLN A 318 -15.23 -1.21 3.52
C GLN A 318 -16.45 -2.09 3.23
N ILE A 319 -16.91 -2.83 4.24
CA ILE A 319 -18.07 -3.74 4.11
C ILE A 319 -19.35 -2.94 3.95
N GLU A 320 -19.53 -1.88 4.73
CA GLU A 320 -20.65 -0.96 4.57
C GLU A 320 -20.68 -0.39 3.14
N ASP A 321 -19.53 0.08 2.63
CA ASP A 321 -19.41 0.59 1.26
C ASP A 321 -19.71 -0.47 0.18
N ILE A 322 -19.40 -1.75 0.43
CA ILE A 322 -19.73 -2.86 -0.48
C ILE A 322 -21.23 -3.15 -0.45
N ILE A 323 -21.84 -3.22 0.73
CA ILE A 323 -23.26 -3.56 0.91
C ILE A 323 -24.15 -2.48 0.28
N PHE A 324 -23.78 -1.22 0.45
CA PHE A 324 -24.53 -0.06 -0.07
C PHE A 324 -24.04 0.43 -1.43
N SER A 325 -23.09 -0.27 -2.03
CA SER A 325 -22.51 0.15 -3.31
C SER A 325 -23.56 0.12 -4.41
N PRO A 326 -23.71 1.19 -5.21
CA PRO A 326 -24.54 1.16 -6.42
C PRO A 326 -23.86 0.44 -7.60
N TYR A 327 -22.75 -0.24 -7.30
CA TYR A 327 -21.97 -1.02 -8.22
C TYR A 327 -22.66 -2.32 -8.61
#